data_AF-A0A3C0HGW6-F1
#
_entry.id   AF-A0A3C0HGW6-F1
#
_cell.length_a   1.000
_cell.length_b   1.000
_cell.length_c   1.000
_cell.angle_alpha   90.00
_cell.angle_beta   90.00
_cell.angle_gamma   90.00
#
_symmetry.space_group_name_H-M   'P 1'
#
loop_
_entity.id
_entity.type
_entity.pdbx_description
1 polymer ?
#
loop_
_entity_poly.entity_id
_entity_poly.type
_entity_poly.pdbx_seq_one_letter_code
_entity_poly.pdbx_strand_id
1 'polypeptide(L)' 'MHRLPFRHLDGLLLLDKPAGLSSNAALQRVRKHYRAEKAGHTGSL' A
#
# COMPACT_ATOMS: atom_id res chain seq x y z
N MET A 1 19.76 -0.82 13.84
CA MET A 1 19.07 -0.40 12.61
C MET A 1 17.82 0.39 13.00
N HIS A 2 17.72 1.68 12.67
CA HIS A 2 16.50 2.46 12.92
C HIS A 2 15.52 2.24 11.77
N ARG A 3 14.39 1.60 12.06
CA ARG A 3 13.28 1.49 11.11
C ARG A 3 12.61 2.85 11.05
N LEU A 4 12.52 3.44 9.87
CA LEU A 4 11.82 4.71 9.71
C LEU A 4 10.34 4.54 10.12
N PRO A 5 9.77 5.50 10.87
CA PRO A 5 8.39 5.41 11.32
C PRO A 5 7.44 5.49 10.14
N PHE A 6 6.24 4.97 10.36
CA PHE A 6 5.11 5.19 9.47
C PHE A 6 4.61 6.62 9.69
N ARG A 7 3.94 7.18 8.69
CA ARG A 7 3.45 8.56 8.67
C ARG A 7 2.02 8.61 8.17
N HIS A 8 1.28 9.60 8.67
CA HIS A 8 0.02 10.03 8.07
C HIS A 8 0.25 10.44 6.62
N LEU A 9 -0.64 10.00 5.73
CA LEU A 9 -0.64 10.37 4.32
C LEU A 9 -2.07 10.51 3.82
N ASP A 10 -2.30 11.61 3.11
CA ASP A 10 -3.53 11.88 2.38
C ASP A 10 -3.20 11.82 0.88
N GLY A 11 -3.77 10.85 0.18
CA GLY A 11 -3.50 10.69 -1.24
C GLY A 11 -4.18 9.48 -1.86
N LEU A 12 -4.12 9.42 -3.19
CA LEU A 12 -4.61 8.32 -4.01
C LEU A 12 -3.44 7.73 -4.80
N LEU A 13 -3.38 6.41 -4.90
CA LEU A 13 -2.44 5.71 -5.78
C LEU A 13 -3.22 4.87 -6.77
N LEU A 14 -3.07 5.16 -8.06
CA LEU A 14 -3.49 4.27 -9.13
C LEU A 14 -2.38 3.22 -9.34
N LEU A 15 -2.67 1.97 -9.00
CA LEU A 15 -1.71 0.87 -9.12
C LEU A 15 -2.20 -0.12 -10.17
N ASP A 16 -1.41 -0.30 -11.23
CA ASP A 16 -1.54 -1.44 -12.13
C ASP A 16 -0.93 -2.69 -11.47
N LYS A 17 -1.79 -3.51 -10.86
CA LYS A 17 -1.36 -4.68 -10.07
C LYS A 17 -1.08 -5.87 -11.01
N PRO A 18 0.09 -6.53 -10.91
CA PRO A 18 0.37 -7.71 -11.72
C PRO A 18 -0.55 -8.89 -11.36
N ALA A 19 -0.78 -9.77 -12.34
CA ALA A 19 -1.49 -11.02 -12.14
C ALA A 19 -0.81 -11.92 -11.08
N GLY A 20 -1.60 -12.76 -10.41
CA GLY A 20 -1.11 -13.66 -9.34
C GLY A 20 -0.85 -12.99 -7.99
N LEU A 21 -0.89 -11.66 -7.90
CA LEU A 21 -0.83 -10.93 -6.63
C LEU A 21 -2.24 -10.60 -6.14
N SER A 22 -2.58 -10.94 -4.89
CA SER A 22 -3.86 -10.52 -4.33
C SER A 22 -3.93 -9.00 -4.13
N SER A 23 -5.12 -8.44 -4.20
CA SER A 23 -5.35 -7.00 -3.99
C SER A 23 -4.84 -6.52 -2.61
N ASN A 24 -5.02 -7.31 -1.56
CA ASN A 24 -4.46 -6.99 -0.23
C ASN A 24 -2.92 -7.08 -0.20
N ALA A 25 -2.31 -8.07 -0.87
CA ALA A 25 -0.86 -8.17 -0.91
C ALA A 25 -0.22 -6.96 -1.61
N ALA A 26 -0.83 -6.48 -2.70
CA ALA A 26 -0.42 -5.26 -3.38
C ALA A 26 -0.57 -4.02 -2.47
N LEU A 27 -1.72 -3.88 -1.79
CA LEU A 27 -1.97 -2.81 -0.81
C LEU A 27 -0.90 -2.79 0.28
N GLN A 28 -0.56 -3.93 0.88
CA GLN A 28 0.43 -3.99 1.95
C GLN A 28 1.85 -3.63 1.47
N ARG A 29 2.21 -3.99 0.23
CA ARG A 29 3.49 -3.57 -0.37
C ARG A 29 3.56 -2.06 -0.55
N VAL A 30 2.53 -1.47 -1.15
CA VAL A 30 2.42 -0.01 -1.33
C VAL A 30 2.47 0.71 0.02
N ARG A 31 1.64 0.28 0.99
CA ARG A 31 1.59 0.88 2.33
C ARG A 31 2.96 0.92 3.00
N LYS A 32 3.73 -0.16 2.90
CA LYS A 32 5.11 -0.23 3.41
C LYS A 32 6.06 0.69 2.63
N HIS A 33 5.96 0.73 1.30
CA HIS A 33 6.83 1.54 0.44
C HIS A 33 6.70 3.03 0.74
N TYR A 34 5.46 3.52 0.91
CA TYR A 34 5.19 4.93 1.27
C TYR A 34 5.26 5.21 2.77
N ARG A 35 5.43 4.16 3.59
CA ARG A 35 5.34 4.20 5.06
C ARG A 35 4.00 4.79 5.52
N ALA A 36 2.92 4.50 4.82
CA ALA A 36 1.59 4.99 5.17
C ALA A 36 1.07 4.27 6.40
N GLU A 37 0.61 4.99 7.42
CA GLU A 37 0.00 4.38 8.60
C GLU A 37 -1.20 3.51 8.26
N LYS A 38 -2.07 4.01 7.36
CA LYS A 38 -3.26 3.30 6.86
C LYS A 38 -3.33 3.41 5.34
N ALA A 39 -3.91 2.38 4.72
CA ALA A 39 -4.27 2.38 3.30
C ALA A 39 -5.46 1.44 3.08
N GLY A 40 -6.23 1.70 2.02
CA GLY A 40 -7.33 0.84 1.56
C GLY A 40 -7.27 0.66 0.04
N HIS A 41 -8.03 -0.32 -0.48
CA HIS A 41 -8.23 -0.51 -1.92
C HIS A 41 -9.73 -0.51 -2.23
N THR A 42 -10.12 -0.14 -3.45
CA THR A 42 -11.53 0.06 -3.86
C THR A 42 -12.21 -1.21 -4.38
N GLY A 43 -11.91 -2.37 -3.78
CA GLY A 43 -12.40 -3.68 -4.24
C GLY A 43 -11.29 -4.61 -4.74
N SER A 44 -11.58 -5.90 -4.85
CA SER A 44 -10.61 -6.94 -5.19
C SER A 44 -10.67 -7.33 -6.67
N LEU A 45 -9.51 -7.31 -7.33
CA LEU A 45 -9.21 -7.93 -8.61
C LEU A 45 -8.35 -9.18 -8.43
#